data_AF-A0A7S1ZCD4-F1
#
_entry.id   AF-A0A7S1ZCD4-F1
#
_cell.length_a   1.000
_cell.length_b   1.000
_cell.length_c   1.000
_cell.angle_alpha   90.00
_cell.angle_beta   90.00
_cell.angle_gamma   90.00
#
_symmetry.space_group_name_H-M   'P 1'
#
loop_
_entity.id
_entity.type
_entity.pdbx_description
1 polymer ?
#
loop_
_entity_poly.entity_id
_entity_poly.type
_entity_poly.pdbx_seq_one_letter_code
_entity_poly.pdbx_strand_id
1 'polypeptide(L)'
;KFIITGHSLGGGAACLLNLLIHHNNPASELIPGLKDVKIECFGVASPPVYLPSLDQAPDIKAKIENAMKACVCFIHEDDCVPFLSVDSIRRLSKVLSDVDRETGRLNYIEQRLTAGGITPPNEVITNTIKSGSKDLPIVPMALRFAIPSSFVLWFREIGTDDKKRPKFNATFCDPNKLCKQSIR
;
A
#
# COMPACT_ATOMS: atom_id res chain seq x y z
N LYS A 1 -17.49 -5.30 -22.75
CA LYS A 1 -16.83 -5.05 -21.45
C LYS A 1 -15.37 -5.47 -21.58
N PHE A 2 -14.42 -4.69 -21.09
CA PHE A 2 -12.99 -4.98 -21.10
C PHE A 2 -12.51 -5.10 -19.65
N ILE A 3 -11.88 -6.22 -19.31
CA ILE A 3 -11.47 -6.53 -17.93
C ILE A 3 -9.96 -6.57 -17.87
N ILE A 4 -9.40 -5.80 -16.95
CA ILE A 4 -7.97 -5.77 -16.64
C ILE A 4 -7.79 -6.46 -15.29
N THR A 5 -6.89 -7.41 -15.19
CA THR A 5 -6.63 -8.09 -13.92
C THR A 5 -5.19 -8.50 -13.80
N GLY A 6 -4.73 -8.67 -12.57
CA GLY A 6 -3.42 -9.19 -12.26
C GLY A 6 -3.26 -9.47 -10.78
N HIS A 7 -2.25 -10.27 -10.46
CA HIS A 7 -1.87 -10.63 -9.10
C HIS A 7 -0.51 -10.05 -8.74
N SER A 8 -0.31 -9.64 -7.49
CA SER A 8 0.96 -9.10 -6.98
C SER A 8 1.44 -7.93 -7.85
N LEU A 9 2.67 -7.96 -8.36
CA LEU A 9 3.19 -6.96 -9.31
C LEU A 9 2.30 -6.78 -10.55
N GLY A 10 1.71 -7.87 -11.05
CA GLY A 10 0.75 -7.82 -12.16
C GLY A 10 -0.53 -7.09 -11.80
N GLY A 11 -0.95 -7.14 -10.53
CA GLY A 11 -2.08 -6.34 -10.01
C GLY A 11 -1.77 -4.85 -10.04
N GLY A 12 -0.53 -4.48 -9.69
CA GLY A 12 -0.03 -3.11 -9.83
C GLY A 12 -0.01 -2.65 -11.28
N ALA A 13 0.49 -3.48 -12.19
CA ALA A 13 0.49 -3.20 -13.63
C ALA A 13 -0.94 -3.03 -14.18
N ALA A 14 -1.88 -3.89 -13.77
CA ALA A 14 -3.30 -3.79 -14.11
C ALA A 14 -3.90 -2.45 -13.66
N CYS A 15 -3.61 -2.05 -12.41
CA CYS A 15 -4.03 -0.78 -11.84
C CYS A 15 -3.46 0.43 -12.62
N LEU A 16 -2.18 0.41 -12.99
CA LEU A 16 -1.54 1.46 -13.78
C LEU A 16 -2.10 1.52 -15.21
N LEU A 17 -2.35 0.38 -15.83
CA LEU A 17 -2.97 0.32 -17.15
C LEU A 17 -4.39 0.87 -17.13
N ASN A 18 -5.17 0.55 -16.09
CA ASN A 18 -6.50 1.12 -15.87
C ASN A 18 -6.43 2.64 -15.74
N LEU A 19 -5.51 3.17 -14.94
CA LEU A 19 -5.27 4.62 -14.83
C LEU A 19 -4.90 5.23 -16.19
N LEU A 20 -4.00 4.61 -16.94
CA LEU A 20 -3.54 5.09 -18.24
C LEU A 20 -4.69 5.18 -19.25
N ILE A 21 -5.52 4.15 -19.34
CA ILE A 21 -6.65 4.09 -20.27
C ILE A 21 -7.70 5.17 -19.93
N HIS A 22 -8.00 5.38 -18.66
CA HIS A 22 -8.93 6.42 -18.22
C HIS A 22 -8.36 7.84 -18.33
N HIS A 23 -7.05 8.00 -18.14
CA HIS A 23 -6.36 9.28 -18.28
C HIS A 23 -6.32 9.75 -19.74
N ASN A 24 -5.93 8.86 -20.65
CA ASN A 24 -5.77 9.13 -22.08
C ASN A 24 -7.08 8.97 -22.85
N ASN A 25 -8.15 9.61 -22.37
CA ASN A 25 -9.42 9.60 -23.09
C ASN A 25 -9.26 10.36 -24.44
N PRO A 26 -9.61 9.73 -25.57
CA PRO A 26 -10.27 8.43 -25.65
C PRO A 26 -9.29 7.26 -25.71
N ALA A 27 -9.57 6.26 -24.86
CA ALA A 27 -8.98 4.92 -24.90
C ALA A 27 -8.91 4.30 -26.31
N SER A 28 -9.73 4.82 -27.24
CA SER A 28 -9.70 4.53 -28.66
C SER A 28 -8.38 4.88 -29.37
N GLU A 29 -7.59 5.82 -28.85
CA GLU A 29 -6.25 6.13 -29.39
C GLU A 29 -5.25 5.02 -29.08
N LEU A 30 -5.38 4.38 -27.92
CA LEU A 30 -4.52 3.26 -27.52
C LEU A 30 -4.98 1.93 -28.12
N ILE A 31 -6.31 1.69 -28.17
CA ILE A 31 -6.89 0.44 -28.66
C ILE A 31 -8.16 0.75 -29.46
N PRO A 32 -8.14 0.63 -30.81
CA PRO A 32 -9.33 0.77 -31.64
C PRO A 32 -10.46 -0.15 -31.16
N GLY A 33 -11.65 0.41 -30.93
CA GLY A 33 -12.83 -0.33 -30.45
C GLY A 33 -13.15 -0.22 -28.96
N LEU A 34 -12.31 0.44 -28.14
CA LEU A 34 -12.59 0.64 -26.71
C LEU A 34 -13.50 1.84 -26.38
N LYS A 35 -13.85 2.69 -27.36
CA LYS A 35 -14.57 3.96 -27.14
C LYS A 35 -15.86 3.80 -26.32
N ASP A 36 -16.60 2.73 -26.59
CA ASP A 36 -17.90 2.45 -25.95
C ASP A 36 -17.86 1.21 -25.05
N VAL A 37 -16.66 0.73 -24.72
CA VAL A 37 -16.48 -0.47 -23.92
C VAL A 37 -16.28 -0.09 -22.46
N LYS A 38 -17.18 -0.56 -21.60
CA LYS A 38 -17.00 -0.46 -20.13
C LYS A 38 -15.71 -1.17 -19.71
N ILE A 39 -14.81 -0.42 -19.08
CA ILE A 39 -13.55 -0.91 -18.50
C ILE A 39 -13.76 -1.21 -17.02
N GLU A 40 -13.23 -2.34 -16.56
CA GLU A 40 -13.17 -2.70 -15.14
C GLU A 40 -11.80 -3.29 -14.82
N CYS A 41 -11.31 -3.04 -13.61
CA CYS A 41 -10.00 -3.50 -13.14
C CYS A 41 -10.12 -4.25 -11.82
N PHE A 42 -9.48 -5.41 -11.73
CA PHE A 42 -9.42 -6.26 -10.55
C PHE A 42 -7.97 -6.56 -10.19
N GLY A 43 -7.44 -5.84 -9.20
CA GLY A 43 -6.09 -6.09 -8.67
C GLY A 43 -6.15 -7.05 -7.48
N VAL A 44 -5.39 -8.14 -7.51
CA VAL A 44 -5.24 -9.04 -6.34
C VAL A 44 -3.85 -8.85 -5.78
N ALA A 45 -3.70 -8.69 -4.47
CA ALA A 45 -2.39 -8.50 -3.84
C ALA A 45 -1.59 -7.30 -4.43
N SER A 46 -2.28 -6.28 -4.96
CA SER A 46 -1.61 -5.21 -5.69
C SER A 46 -0.72 -4.38 -4.77
N PRO A 47 0.55 -4.10 -5.14
CA PRO A 47 1.33 -3.10 -4.43
C PRO A 47 0.72 -1.70 -4.65
N PRO A 48 1.05 -0.72 -3.80
CA PRO A 48 0.77 0.68 -4.06
C PRO A 48 1.47 1.13 -5.34
N VAL A 49 0.76 1.83 -6.22
CA VAL A 49 1.30 2.36 -7.48
C VAL A 49 1.24 3.88 -7.49
N TYR A 50 1.89 4.50 -8.47
CA TYR A 50 1.86 5.94 -8.63
C TYR A 50 0.42 6.47 -8.76
N LEU A 51 0.08 7.45 -7.92
CA LEU A 51 -1.18 8.18 -7.96
C LEU A 51 -0.85 9.68 -8.03
N PRO A 52 -1.23 10.39 -9.11
CA PRO A 52 -0.96 11.82 -9.23
C PRO A 52 -1.69 12.63 -8.15
N SER A 53 -1.10 13.76 -7.77
CA SER A 53 -1.74 14.68 -6.81
C SER A 53 -2.97 15.33 -7.44
N LEU A 54 -4.16 14.99 -6.94
CA LEU A 54 -5.43 15.48 -7.46
C LEU A 54 -5.63 16.99 -7.24
N ASP A 55 -4.91 17.57 -6.27
CA ASP A 55 -4.98 19.00 -5.94
C ASP A 55 -4.21 19.86 -6.97
N GLN A 56 -3.29 19.26 -7.73
CA GLN A 56 -2.42 19.95 -8.68
C GLN A 56 -2.92 19.89 -10.12
N ALA A 57 -3.89 19.04 -10.44
CA ALA A 57 -4.42 18.85 -11.79
C ALA A 57 -5.94 18.55 -11.78
N PRO A 58 -6.79 19.57 -11.61
CA PRO A 58 -8.24 19.40 -11.47
C PRO A 58 -8.92 18.82 -12.72
N ASP A 59 -8.33 19.03 -13.90
CA ASP A 59 -8.73 18.46 -15.19
C ASP A 59 -8.51 16.93 -15.26
N ILE A 60 -7.48 16.44 -14.56
CA ILE A 60 -7.15 15.02 -14.46
C ILE A 60 -7.96 14.34 -13.35
N LYS A 61 -8.39 15.10 -12.33
CA LYS A 61 -9.07 14.58 -11.14
C LYS A 61 -10.27 13.69 -11.47
N ALA A 62 -11.20 14.16 -12.29
CA ALA A 62 -12.37 13.39 -12.67
C ALA A 62 -12.03 12.08 -13.40
N LYS A 63 -10.97 12.09 -14.22
CA LYS A 63 -10.50 10.90 -14.95
C LYS A 63 -9.92 9.85 -14.00
N ILE A 64 -9.11 10.28 -13.04
CA ILE A 64 -8.51 9.39 -12.03
C ILE A 64 -9.59 8.83 -11.10
N GLU A 65 -10.54 9.66 -10.65
CA GLU A 65 -11.67 9.21 -9.84
C GLU A 65 -12.50 8.15 -10.57
N ASN A 66 -12.74 8.33 -11.88
CA ASN A 66 -13.42 7.33 -12.70
C ASN A 66 -12.61 6.03 -12.80
N ALA A 67 -11.29 6.12 -12.98
CA ALA A 67 -10.42 4.94 -12.97
C ALA A 67 -10.47 4.19 -11.62
N MET A 68 -10.45 4.92 -10.51
CA MET A 68 -10.54 4.36 -9.16
C MET A 68 -11.90 3.70 -8.89
N LYS A 69 -13.00 4.28 -9.39
CA LYS A 69 -14.34 3.68 -9.33
C LYS A 69 -14.45 2.41 -10.16
N ALA A 70 -13.70 2.32 -11.27
CA ALA A 70 -13.63 1.15 -12.12
C ALA A 70 -12.68 0.05 -11.58
N CYS A 71 -11.94 0.33 -10.51
CA CYS A 71 -10.95 -0.57 -9.94
C CYS A 71 -11.38 -1.11 -8.57
N VAL A 72 -11.33 -2.41 -8.38
CA VAL A 72 -11.46 -3.09 -7.07
C VAL A 72 -10.17 -3.82 -6.78
N CYS A 73 -9.63 -3.64 -5.58
CA CYS A 73 -8.46 -4.38 -5.12
C CYS A 73 -8.82 -5.37 -4.01
N PHE A 74 -8.22 -6.55 -4.07
CA PHE A 74 -8.40 -7.64 -3.12
C PHE A 74 -7.11 -7.86 -2.35
N ILE A 75 -7.20 -7.88 -1.02
CA ILE A 75 -6.06 -8.06 -0.12
C ILE A 75 -6.36 -9.19 0.87
N HIS A 76 -5.40 -10.08 1.06
CA HIS A 76 -5.39 -11.04 2.16
C HIS A 76 -4.66 -10.45 3.37
N GLU A 77 -5.07 -10.77 4.60
CA GLU A 77 -4.47 -10.17 5.80
C GLU A 77 -2.98 -10.48 5.99
N ASP A 78 -2.55 -11.67 5.61
CA ASP A 78 -1.12 -12.07 5.69
C ASP A 78 -0.30 -11.63 4.47
N ASP A 79 -0.88 -10.90 3.52
CA ASP A 79 -0.16 -10.46 2.34
C ASP A 79 0.63 -9.18 2.61
N CYS A 80 1.95 -9.24 2.44
CA CYS A 80 2.82 -8.10 2.64
C CYS A 80 2.81 -7.12 1.46
N VAL A 81 2.49 -7.56 0.24
CA VAL A 81 2.69 -6.78 -1.00
C VAL A 81 1.93 -5.45 -1.00
N PRO A 82 0.66 -5.38 -0.59
CA PRO A 82 -0.07 -4.12 -0.53
C PRO A 82 0.51 -3.09 0.46
N PHE A 83 1.38 -3.55 1.37
CA PHE A 83 2.06 -2.73 2.36
C PHE A 83 3.52 -2.43 1.96
N LEU A 84 4.02 -2.97 0.84
CA LEU A 84 5.34 -2.64 0.29
C LEU A 84 5.26 -1.32 -0.48
N SER A 85 5.39 -0.20 0.24
CA SER A 85 5.47 1.13 -0.37
C SER A 85 6.84 1.77 -0.14
N VAL A 86 7.21 2.75 -0.98
CA VAL A 86 8.36 3.62 -0.71
C VAL A 86 8.22 4.29 0.65
N ASP A 87 7.00 4.61 1.09
CA ASP A 87 6.75 5.14 2.43
C ASP A 87 7.09 4.11 3.52
N SER A 88 6.77 2.83 3.32
CA SER A 88 7.13 1.74 4.23
C SER A 88 8.65 1.58 4.33
N ILE A 89 9.37 1.70 3.21
CA ILE A 89 10.85 1.70 3.19
C ILE A 89 11.39 2.94 3.93
N ARG A 90 10.81 4.12 3.71
CA ARG A 90 11.20 5.35 4.42
C ARG A 90 10.96 5.23 5.93
N ARG A 91 9.82 4.66 6.34
CA ARG A 91 9.50 4.41 7.76
C ARG A 91 10.52 3.44 8.36
N LEU A 92 10.80 2.33 7.68
CA LEU A 92 11.81 1.38 8.12
C LEU A 92 13.18 2.03 8.25
N SER A 93 13.63 2.78 7.23
CA SER A 93 14.91 3.50 7.24
C SER A 93 14.99 4.52 8.39
N LYS A 94 13.90 5.24 8.66
CA LYS A 94 13.81 6.16 9.79
C LYS A 94 13.90 5.45 11.14
N VAL A 95 13.18 4.33 11.29
CA VAL A 95 13.23 3.50 12.51
C VAL A 95 14.65 2.98 12.73
N LEU A 96 15.32 2.46 11.70
CA LEU A 96 16.72 2.04 11.78
C LEU A 96 17.64 3.19 12.20
N SER A 97 17.49 4.37 11.58
CA SER A 97 18.27 5.56 11.93
C SER A 97 18.02 6.03 13.38
N ASP A 98 16.80 5.84 13.89
CA ASP A 98 16.47 6.16 15.28
C ASP A 98 17.08 5.15 16.24
N VAL A 99 17.03 3.86 15.92
CA VAL A 99 17.71 2.80 16.68
C VAL A 99 19.21 3.09 16.73
N ASP A 100 19.84 3.41 15.60
CA ASP A 100 21.27 3.73 15.54
C ASP A 100 21.61 4.96 16.41
N ARG A 101 20.75 5.98 16.40
CA ARG A 101 20.96 7.18 17.24
C ARG A 101 20.82 6.88 18.73
N GLU A 102 19.81 6.12 19.12
CA GLU A 102 19.59 5.78 20.54
C GLU A 102 20.64 4.77 21.04
N THR A 103 21.04 3.80 20.22
CA THR A 103 22.11 2.85 20.55
C THR A 103 23.49 3.49 20.55
N GLY A 104 23.73 4.50 19.70
CA GLY A 104 24.95 5.32 19.73
C GLY A 104 25.18 6.08 21.03
N ARG A 105 24.13 6.26 21.85
CA ARG A 105 24.22 6.84 23.21
C ARG A 105 24.55 5.82 24.29
N LEU A 106 24.42 4.52 23.98
CA LEU A 106 24.78 3.46 24.90
C LEU A 106 26.30 3.34 24.98
N ASN A 107 26.80 2.95 26.15
CA ASN A 107 28.22 2.70 26.34
C ASN A 107 28.64 1.48 25.53
N TYR A 108 29.92 1.38 25.14
CA TYR A 108 30.44 0.28 24.31
C TYR A 108 30.09 -1.13 24.84
N ILE A 109 30.03 -1.29 26.16
CA ILE A 109 29.63 -2.55 26.82
C ILE A 109 28.14 -2.85 26.55
N GLU A 110 27.26 -1.88 26.69
CA GLU A 110 25.81 -2.03 26.48
C GLU A 110 25.47 -2.29 25.00
N GLN A 111 26.23 -1.69 24.08
CA GLN A 111 26.14 -1.96 22.63
C GLN A 111 26.52 -3.41 22.29
N ARG A 112 27.61 -3.93 22.89
CA ARG A 112 28.02 -5.33 22.67
C ARG A 112 27.07 -6.34 23.31
N LEU A 113 26.45 -6.00 24.43
CA LEU A 113 25.45 -6.83 25.11
C LEU A 113 24.15 -6.92 24.32
N THR A 114 23.72 -5.83 23.68
CA THR A 114 22.54 -5.82 22.80
C THR A 114 22.78 -6.54 21.47
N ALA A 115 24.00 -6.46 20.91
CA ALA A 115 24.37 -7.24 19.71
C ALA A 115 24.51 -8.76 19.96
N GLY A 116 24.54 -9.20 21.22
CA GLY A 116 24.85 -10.57 21.64
C GLY A 116 23.74 -11.34 22.37
N GLY A 117 22.51 -10.81 22.47
CA GLY A 117 21.36 -11.55 23.00
C GLY A 117 20.70 -11.02 24.28
N ILE A 118 21.02 -9.79 24.72
CA ILE A 118 20.30 -9.13 25.81
C ILE A 118 19.25 -8.15 25.23
N THR A 119 18.05 -8.20 25.81
CA THR A 119 16.95 -7.30 25.45
C THR A 119 17.38 -5.82 25.59
N PRO A 120 17.17 -4.97 24.58
CA PRO A 120 17.50 -3.55 24.67
C PRO A 120 16.79 -2.87 25.85
N PRO A 121 17.35 -1.77 26.41
CA PRO A 121 16.67 -1.01 27.46
C PRO A 121 15.26 -0.60 27.01
N ASN A 122 14.27 -0.73 27.91
CA ASN A 122 12.87 -0.41 27.62
C ASN A 122 12.67 1.01 27.10
N GLU A 123 13.53 1.95 27.50
CA GLU A 123 13.51 3.32 27.01
C GLU A 123 13.84 3.42 25.50
N VAL A 124 14.85 2.69 25.04
CA VAL A 124 15.23 2.63 23.60
C VAL A 124 14.09 2.03 22.79
N ILE A 125 13.46 0.96 23.30
CA ILE A 125 12.31 0.31 22.67
C ILE A 125 11.14 1.31 22.60
N THR A 126 10.79 1.93 23.72
CA THR A 126 9.67 2.87 23.83
C THR A 126 9.87 4.09 22.94
N ASN A 127 11.07 4.65 22.88
CA ASN A 127 11.40 5.83 22.06
C ASN A 127 11.40 5.49 20.56
N THR A 128 11.94 4.33 20.19
CA THR A 128 11.91 3.83 18.81
C THR A 128 10.47 3.57 18.36
N ILE A 129 9.65 2.92 19.18
CA ILE A 129 8.23 2.69 18.88
C ILE A 129 7.49 4.03 18.73
N LYS A 130 7.65 4.95 19.69
CA LYS A 130 7.03 6.28 19.62
C LYS A 130 7.45 7.07 18.38
N SER A 131 8.70 6.91 17.94
CA SER A 131 9.21 7.58 16.73
C SER A 131 8.69 6.93 15.44
N GLY A 132 8.70 5.59 15.36
CA GLY A 132 8.17 4.83 14.22
C GLY A 132 6.66 4.95 14.06
N SER A 133 5.94 5.30 15.13
CA SER A 133 4.50 5.56 15.13
C SER A 133 4.12 6.92 14.54
N LYS A 134 5.07 7.85 14.39
CA LYS A 134 4.80 9.17 13.81
C LYS A 134 4.78 9.07 12.29
N ASP A 135 3.75 9.63 11.67
CA ASP A 135 3.73 9.81 10.22
C ASP A 135 4.96 10.64 9.80
N LEU A 136 5.66 10.16 8.78
CA LEU A 136 6.79 10.89 8.22
C LEU A 136 6.28 12.18 7.56
N PRO A 137 7.04 13.28 7.64
CA PRO A 137 6.67 14.50 6.95
C PRO A 137 6.54 14.22 5.44
N ILE A 138 5.50 14.79 4.85
CA ILE A 138 5.31 14.81 3.41
C ILE A 138 6.48 15.59 2.83
N VAL A 139 7.24 14.94 1.95
CA VAL A 139 8.31 15.62 1.20
C VAL A 139 7.63 16.36 0.06
N PRO A 140 7.77 17.70 -0.05
CA PRO A 140 7.22 18.45 -1.16
C PRO A 140 7.66 17.83 -2.49
N MET A 141 6.72 17.71 -3.44
CA MET A 141 6.93 17.09 -4.75
C MET A 141 7.18 15.57 -4.75
N ALA A 142 7.13 14.89 -3.60
CA ALA A 142 7.24 13.44 -3.59
C ALA A 142 6.06 12.80 -4.32
N LEU A 143 6.36 11.83 -5.17
CA LEU A 143 5.36 11.02 -5.85
C LEU A 143 4.57 10.23 -4.80
N ARG A 144 3.24 10.29 -4.89
CA ARG A 144 2.36 9.54 -4.00
C ARG A 144 2.18 8.13 -4.54
N PHE A 145 2.36 7.14 -3.69
CA PHE A 145 2.06 5.74 -3.98
C PHE A 145 0.83 5.31 -3.19
N ALA A 146 -0.17 4.76 -3.87
CA ALA A 146 -1.41 4.29 -3.26
C ALA A 146 -2.02 3.17 -4.10
N ILE A 147 -2.92 2.39 -3.51
CA ILE A 147 -3.75 1.44 -4.25
C ILE A 147 -4.85 2.26 -4.94
N PRO A 148 -4.90 2.34 -6.29
CA PRO A 148 -5.75 3.28 -7.01
C PRO A 148 -7.13 2.66 -7.22
N SER A 149 -7.82 2.47 -6.11
CA SER A 149 -9.15 1.87 -6.03
C SER A 149 -10.04 2.71 -5.12
N SER A 150 -11.34 2.72 -5.37
CA SER A 150 -12.31 3.39 -4.51
C SER A 150 -12.52 2.69 -3.17
N PHE A 151 -12.36 1.37 -3.13
CA PHE A 151 -12.40 0.55 -1.93
C PHE A 151 -11.58 -0.72 -2.14
N VAL A 152 -11.02 -1.23 -1.05
CA VAL A 152 -10.33 -2.52 -1.05
C VAL A 152 -11.20 -3.55 -0.33
N LEU A 153 -11.31 -4.74 -0.90
CA LEU A 153 -11.90 -5.88 -0.21
C LEU A 153 -10.81 -6.63 0.54
N TRP A 154 -10.84 -6.52 1.87
CA TRP A 154 -9.88 -7.16 2.77
C TRP A 154 -10.45 -8.47 3.31
N PHE A 155 -9.76 -9.57 3.03
CA PHE A 155 -10.07 -10.90 3.53
C PHE A 155 -9.27 -11.21 4.80
N ARG A 156 -9.99 -11.62 5.85
CA ARG A 156 -9.44 -12.11 7.12
C ARG A 156 -9.91 -13.54 7.36
N GLU A 157 -9.00 -14.44 7.70
CA GLU A 157 -9.33 -15.80 8.05
C GLU A 157 -10.11 -15.83 9.37
N ILE A 158 -11.22 -16.57 9.39
CA ILE A 158 -12.08 -16.73 10.58
C ILE A 158 -12.16 -18.18 11.06
N GLY A 159 -11.37 -19.07 10.47
CA GLY A 159 -11.30 -20.50 10.79
C GLY A 159 -11.47 -21.37 9.56
N THR A 160 -11.90 -22.62 9.75
CA THR A 160 -12.07 -23.60 8.67
C THR A 160 -13.51 -24.12 8.57
N ASP A 161 -13.86 -24.67 7.40
CA ASP A 161 -15.10 -25.40 7.19
C ASP A 161 -15.00 -26.88 7.55
N ASP A 162 -16.11 -27.62 7.43
CA ASP A 162 -16.17 -29.06 7.77
C ASP A 162 -15.24 -29.91 6.88
N LYS A 163 -14.75 -29.34 5.77
CA LYS A 163 -13.78 -29.96 4.85
C LYS A 163 -12.36 -29.45 5.08
N LYS A 164 -12.10 -28.76 6.20
CA LYS A 164 -10.81 -28.14 6.56
C LYS A 164 -10.33 -27.08 5.55
N ARG A 165 -11.23 -26.44 4.80
CA ARG A 165 -10.89 -25.32 3.91
C ARG A 165 -10.97 -24.01 4.69
N PRO A 166 -10.08 -23.04 4.44
CA PRO A 166 -10.12 -21.76 5.14
C PRO A 166 -11.41 -20.99 4.81
N LYS A 167 -12.00 -20.38 5.83
CA LYS A 167 -13.15 -19.46 5.74
C LYS A 167 -12.64 -18.05 5.94
N PHE A 168 -13.09 -17.14 5.08
CA PHE A 168 -12.70 -15.75 5.14
C PHE A 168 -13.91 -14.86 5.41
N ASN A 169 -13.72 -13.85 6.24
CA ASN A 169 -14.60 -12.69 6.33
C ASN A 169 -14.06 -11.60 5.40
N ALA A 170 -14.90 -11.04 4.54
CA ALA A 170 -14.53 -10.00 3.59
C ALA A 170 -15.10 -8.64 4.04
N THR A 171 -14.23 -7.64 4.15
CA THR A 171 -14.62 -6.29 4.62
C THR A 171 -14.17 -5.22 3.65
N PHE A 172 -15.04 -4.24 3.39
CA PHE A 172 -14.68 -3.07 2.59
C PHE A 172 -13.85 -2.09 3.40
N CYS A 173 -12.68 -1.75 2.88
CA CYS A 173 -11.72 -0.87 3.53
C CYS A 173 -11.42 0.34 2.64
N ASP A 174 -11.23 1.49 3.27
CA ASP A 174 -10.69 2.67 2.62
C ASP A 174 -9.19 2.45 2.34
N PRO A 175 -8.74 2.47 1.07
CA PRO A 175 -7.34 2.27 0.72
C PRO A 175 -6.39 3.26 1.43
N ASN A 176 -6.85 4.45 1.78
CA ASN A 176 -6.05 5.44 2.51
C ASN A 176 -5.87 5.09 4.00
N LYS A 177 -6.73 4.21 4.54
CA LYS A 177 -6.67 3.75 5.93
C LYS A 177 -5.94 2.42 6.08
N LEU A 178 -5.78 1.66 4.99
CA LEU A 178 -5.10 0.36 4.98
C LEU A 178 -3.65 0.44 5.51
N CYS A 179 -2.87 1.43 5.07
CA CYS A 179 -1.51 1.64 5.56
C CYS A 179 -1.42 1.98 7.06
N LYS A 180 -2.53 2.42 7.68
CA LYS A 180 -2.59 2.73 9.12
C LYS A 180 -3.02 1.53 9.96
N GLN A 181 -3.61 0.50 9.34
CA GLN A 181 -4.17 -0.66 10.02
C GLN A 181 -3.19 -1.83 10.16
N SER A 182 -2.07 -1.84 9.42
CA SER A 182 -1.08 -2.93 9.46
C SER A 182 -0.12 -2.88 10.66
N ILE A 183 -0.29 -1.94 11.60
CA ILE A 183 0.58 -1.77 12.79
C ILE A 183 -0.19 -2.13 14.07
N ARG A 184 -0.83 -3.29 14.09
CA ARG A 184 -1.43 -3.84 15.33
C ARG A 184 -0.79 -5.15 15.70
#